data_AF-A0A7I8E952-F1
#
_entry.id   AF-A0A7I8E952-F1
#
_cell.length_a   1.000
_cell.length_b   1.000
_cell.length_c   1.000
_cell.angle_alpha   90.00
_cell.angle_beta   90.00
_cell.angle_gamma   90.00
#
_symmetry.space_group_name_H-M   'P 1'
#
loop_
_entity.id
_entity.type
_entity.pdbx_description
1 polymer ?
#
loop_
_entity_poly.entity_id
_entity_poly.type
_entity_poly.pdbx_seq_one_letter_code
_entity_poly.pdbx_strand_id
1 'polypeptide(L)' 'MLDFCGEHGITADVEVIPMQDINVVYERMLKSDVKYRFVIDMATLRG' A
#
# COMPACT_ATOMS: atom_id res chain seq x y z
N MET A 1 6.69 15.18 -12.18
CA MET A 1 5.50 14.67 -11.48
C MET A 1 5.83 14.31 -10.04
N LEU A 2 6.80 13.42 -9.80
CA LEU A 2 7.24 13.13 -8.42
C LEU A 2 7.79 14.36 -7.69
N ASP A 3 8.61 15.18 -8.37
CA ASP A 3 9.14 16.43 -7.77
C ASP A 3 8.02 17.39 -7.38
N PHE A 4 7.04 17.60 -8.27
CA PHE A 4 5.83 18.37 -7.99
C PHE A 4 5.05 17.81 -6.79
N CYS A 5 4.82 16.49 -6.73
CA CYS A 5 4.13 15.89 -5.58
C CYS A 5 4.91 16.10 -4.28
N GLY A 6 6.25 16.01 -4.31
CA GLY A 6 7.11 16.27 -3.17
C GLY A 6 7.08 17.73 -2.71
N GLU A 7 7.15 18.67 -3.65
CA GLU A 7 7.10 20.12 -3.39
C GLU A 7 5.75 20.57 -2.85
N HIS A 8 4.66 19.94 -3.30
CA HIS A 8 3.29 20.30 -2.92
C HIS A 8 2.69 19.42 -1.81
N GLY A 9 3.46 18.48 -1.25
CA GLY A 9 2.99 17.57 -0.19
C GLY A 9 1.86 16.65 -0.63
N ILE A 10 1.78 16.31 -1.92
CA ILE A 10 0.77 15.42 -2.47
C ILE A 10 1.18 13.98 -2.18
N THR A 11 0.46 13.34 -1.27
CA THR A 11 0.66 11.93 -0.89
C THR A 11 -0.59 11.11 -1.16
N ALA A 12 -0.41 9.81 -1.39
CA ALA A 12 -1.51 8.88 -1.43
C ALA A 12 -1.84 8.39 -0.01
N ASP A 13 -3.14 8.27 0.29
CA ASP A 13 -3.58 7.47 1.43
C ASP A 13 -3.37 5.99 1.10
N VAL A 14 -2.72 5.28 2.02
CA VAL A 14 -2.32 3.88 1.83
C VAL A 14 -2.57 3.05 3.07
N GLU A 15 -2.93 1.79 2.86
CA GLU A 15 -2.90 0.73 3.87
C GLU A 15 -1.58 -0.04 3.71
N VAL A 16 -0.65 0.15 4.65
CA VAL A 16 0.63 -0.57 4.66
C VAL A 16 0.43 -1.95 5.28
N ILE A 17 0.88 -2.99 4.58
CA ILE A 17 0.74 -4.39 5.01
C ILE A 17 2.11 -5.08 5.08
N PRO A 18 2.29 -6.04 6.00
CA PRO A 18 3.45 -6.92 5.97
C PRO A 18 3.34 -7.90 4.80
N MET A 19 4.47 -8.40 4.31
CA MET A 19 4.56 -9.32 3.16
C MET A 19 3.76 -10.62 3.40
N GLN A 20 3.70 -11.06 4.65
CA GLN A 20 3.01 -12.28 5.09
C GLN A 20 1.49 -12.22 4.82
N ASP A 21 0.91 -11.02 4.77
CA ASP A 21 -0.54 -10.82 4.68
C ASP A 21 -1.05 -10.68 3.23
N ILE A 22 -0.16 -10.82 2.23
CA ILE A 22 -0.50 -10.55 0.83
C ILE A 22 -1.72 -11.30 0.32
N ASN A 23 -1.88 -12.59 0.68
CA ASN A 23 -3.00 -13.39 0.22
C ASN A 23 -4.34 -12.90 0.78
N VAL A 24 -4.38 -12.54 2.07
CA VAL A 24 -5.57 -12.01 2.73
C VAL A 24 -5.97 -10.68 2.11
N VAL A 25 -4.98 -9.82 1.86
CA VAL A 25 -5.22 -8.47 1.34
C VAL A 25 -5.61 -8.52 -0.15
N TYR A 26 -5.09 -9.48 -0.90
CA TYR A 26 -5.51 -9.73 -2.28
C TYR A 26 -7.00 -10.08 -2.38
N GLU A 27 -7.52 -10.91 -1.46
CA GLU A 27 -8.96 -11.21 -1.40
C GLU A 27 -9.80 -9.98 -1.06
N ARG A 28 -9.34 -9.12 -0.16
CA ARG A 28 -10.00 -7.84 0.17
C ARG A 28 -10.04 -6.91 -1.04
N MET A 29 -8.93 -6.79 -1.77
CA MET A 29 -8.86 -6.02 -3.01
C MET A 29 -9.88 -6.51 -4.05
N LEU A 30 -10.01 -7.82 -4.25
CA LEU A 30 -11.02 -8.40 -5.16
C LEU A 30 -12.46 -8.05 -4.75
N LYS A 31 -12.72 -7.91 -3.45
CA LYS A 31 -14.01 -7.48 -2.89
C LYS A 31 -14.19 -5.96 -2.88
N SER A 32 -13.25 -5.20 -3.43
CA SER A 32 -13.19 -3.73 -3.35
C SER A 32 -13.16 -3.18 -1.91
N ASP A 33 -12.77 -4.01 -0.94
CA ASP A 33 -12.58 -3.64 0.46
C ASP A 33 -11.16 -3.07 0.64
N VAL A 34 -10.94 -1.87 0.08
CA VAL A 34 -9.67 -1.16 0.14
C VAL A 34 -9.90 0.34 0.28
N LYS A 35 -9.12 0.99 1.15
CA LYS A 35 -9.03 2.46 1.18
C LYS A 35 -7.99 2.92 0.17
N TYR A 36 -8.41 2.97 -1.10
CA TYR A 36 -7.64 3.42 -2.26
C TYR A 36 -6.46 2.52 -2.67
N ARG A 37 -5.49 2.26 -1.78
CA ARG A 37 -4.27 1.54 -2.14
C ARG A 37 -3.68 0.74 -0.99
N PHE A 38 -3.27 -0.49 -1.29
CA PHE A 38 -2.38 -1.28 -0.44
C PHE A 38 -0.92 -1.07 -0.83
N VAL A 39 -0.04 -0.96 0.16
CA VAL A 39 1.42 -0.90 -0.03
C VAL A 39 2.06 -1.99 0.82
N ILE A 40 2.90 -2.82 0.20
CA ILE A 40 3.60 -3.90 0.90
C ILE A 40 4.90 -3.34 1.47
N ASP A 41 5.11 -3.51 2.77
CA ASP A 41 6.39 -3.19 3.40
C ASP A 41 7.40 -4.30 3.11
N MET A 42 8.33 -4.03 2.19
CA MET A 42 9.38 -4.95 1.79
C MET A 42 10.38 -5.25 2.92
N ALA A 43 10.47 -4.43 3.98
CA ALA A 43 11.31 -4.72 5.14
C ALA A 43 10.85 -6.00 5.86
N THR A 44 9.55 -6.28 5.81
CA THR A 44 8.94 -7.47 6.45
C THR A 44 9.19 -8.78 5.68
N LEU A 45 9.82 -8.71 4.50
CA LEU A 45 10.15 -9.90 3.70
C LEU A 45 11.20 -10.80 4.39
N ARG A 46 12.10 -10.23 5.18
CA ARG A 46 13.12 -10.99 5.89
C ARG A 46 12.59 -11.36 7.28
N GLY A 47 12.01 -12.56 7.37
CA GLY A 47 11.77 -13.25 8.64
C GLY A 47 13.07 -13.75 9.27
#